data_AF-A0A1M7T596-F1
#
_entry.id   AF-A0A1M7T596-F1
#
_cell.length_a   1.000
_cell.length_b   1.000
_cell.length_c   1.000
_cell.angle_alpha   90.00
_cell.angle_beta   90.00
_cell.angle_gamma   90.00
#
_symmetry.space_group_name_H-M   'P 1'
#
loop_
_entity.id
_entity.type
_entity.pdbx_description
1 polymer ?
#
loop_
_entity_poly.entity_id
_entity_poly.type
_entity_poly.pdbx_seq_one_letter_code
_entity_poly.pdbx_strand_id
1 'polypeptide(L)'
;MCGICGLVTKKNISGECFDRMVDALEHREPDDRGVWSTTSTGWSVRMGHRRLSIIDCSANGHQPMIDETGRYIIIFNGEIYNHVELKRDLKDFSFISTSDTEVLLYLYIKYGPNV
;
A
#
# COMPACT_ATOMS: atom_id res chain seq x y z
N MET A 1 -14.51 -4.77 2.09
CA MET A 1 -13.53 -3.91 2.81
C MET A 1 -12.16 -4.49 2.51
N CYS A 2 -11.13 -3.71 2.17
CA CYS A 2 -9.81 -4.27 1.83
C CYS A 2 -9.21 -5.15 2.93
N GLY A 3 -8.30 -6.06 2.58
CA GLY A 3 -7.48 -6.86 3.49
C GLY A 3 -6.00 -6.48 3.38
N ILE A 4 -5.29 -6.40 4.50
CA ILE A 4 -3.84 -6.17 4.52
C ILE A 4 -3.12 -7.19 5.38
N CYS A 5 -1.92 -7.57 4.98
CA CYS A 5 -0.99 -8.35 5.78
C CYS A 5 0.45 -7.91 5.55
N GLY A 6 1.31 -8.13 6.54
CA GLY A 6 2.72 -7.77 6.46
C GLY A 6 3.59 -8.68 7.31
N LEU A 7 4.85 -8.81 6.92
CA LEU A 7 5.85 -9.61 7.60
C LEU A 7 7.19 -8.86 7.58
N VAL A 8 7.83 -8.76 8.74
CA VAL A 8 9.22 -8.29 8.89
C VAL A 8 9.97 -9.34 9.71
N THR A 9 10.98 -9.98 9.12
CA THR A 9 11.64 -11.12 9.77
C THR A 9 13.06 -11.32 9.28
N LYS A 10 13.92 -11.91 10.12
CA LYS A 10 15.22 -12.45 9.70
C LYS A 10 15.15 -13.89 9.19
N LYS A 11 14.00 -14.54 9.35
CA LYS A 11 13.79 -15.92 8.89
C LYS A 11 13.56 -15.93 7.38
N ASN A 12 14.08 -16.94 6.71
CA ASN A 12 13.69 -17.21 5.34
C ASN A 12 12.27 -17.79 5.33
N ILE A 13 11.30 -17.02 4.85
CA ILE A 13 9.91 -17.45 4.65
C ILE A 13 9.69 -17.54 3.15
N SER A 14 9.21 -18.69 2.68
CA SER A 14 8.96 -18.90 1.26
C SER A 14 7.89 -17.94 0.74
N GLY A 15 7.99 -17.61 -0.56
CA GLY A 15 6.99 -16.78 -1.23
C GLY A 15 5.59 -17.37 -1.10
N GLU A 16 5.47 -18.66 -1.39
CA GLU A 16 4.23 -19.42 -1.29
C GLU A 16 3.57 -19.35 0.09
N CYS A 17 4.36 -19.34 1.17
CA CYS A 17 3.80 -19.22 2.51
C CYS A 17 3.16 -17.86 2.74
N PHE A 18 3.78 -16.80 2.22
CA PHE A 18 3.21 -15.45 2.28
C PHE A 18 2.02 -15.31 1.33
N ASP A 19 2.09 -15.89 0.13
CA ASP A 19 0.98 -15.87 -0.82
C ASP A 19 -0.29 -16.51 -0.21
N ARG A 20 -0.16 -17.64 0.48
CA ARG A 20 -1.28 -18.24 1.24
C ARG A 20 -1.84 -17.32 2.32
N MET A 21 -1.00 -16.49 2.95
CA MET A 21 -1.46 -15.50 3.95
C MET A 21 -2.28 -14.39 3.28
N VAL A 22 -1.89 -13.96 2.07
CA VAL A 22 -2.63 -12.98 1.27
C VAL A 22 -3.93 -13.56 0.74
N ASP A 23 -3.92 -14.83 0.32
CA ASP A 23 -5.08 -15.51 -0.24
C ASP A 23 -6.12 -15.84 0.83
N ALA A 24 -5.71 -16.07 2.07
CA ALA A 24 -6.65 -16.18 3.20
C ALA A 24 -7.50 -14.91 3.40
N LEU A 25 -7.07 -13.75 2.86
CA LEU A 25 -7.80 -12.48 2.91
C LEU A 25 -8.73 -12.26 1.70
N GLU A 26 -8.82 -13.20 0.74
CA GLU A 26 -9.63 -13.07 -0.48
C GLU A 26 -11.11 -12.79 -0.20
N HIS A 27 -11.67 -13.34 0.87
CA HIS A 27 -13.06 -13.09 1.29
C HIS A 27 -13.36 -11.61 1.59
N ARG A 28 -12.33 -10.80 1.87
CA ARG A 28 -12.45 -9.37 2.11
C ARG A 28 -12.59 -8.60 0.82
N GLU A 29 -11.84 -9.03 -0.20
CA GLU A 29 -12.03 -8.62 -1.58
C GLU A 29 -11.33 -9.51 -2.62
N PRO A 30 -12.03 -9.95 -3.69
CA PRO A 30 -11.48 -10.88 -4.68
C PRO A 30 -10.93 -10.22 -5.97
N ASP A 31 -11.22 -8.95 -6.25
CA ASP A 31 -10.97 -8.33 -7.57
C ASP A 31 -9.54 -7.84 -7.75
N ASP A 32 -8.86 -7.37 -6.70
CA ASP A 32 -7.46 -6.93 -6.80
C ASP A 32 -6.58 -7.47 -5.66
N ARG A 33 -5.39 -7.96 -6.04
CA ARG A 33 -4.41 -8.65 -5.20
C ARG A 33 -3.02 -8.13 -5.50
N GLY A 34 -2.34 -7.61 -4.47
CA GLY A 34 -0.95 -7.19 -4.60
C GLY A 34 -0.03 -7.78 -3.54
N VAL A 35 1.22 -8.00 -3.93
CA VAL A 35 2.30 -8.43 -3.04
C VAL A 35 3.55 -7.64 -3.39
N TRP A 36 4.21 -7.11 -2.36
CA TRP A 36 5.52 -6.49 -2.45
C TRP A 36 6.48 -7.15 -1.48
N SER A 37 7.75 -7.28 -1.85
CA SER A 37 8.77 -7.82 -0.97
C SER A 37 10.15 -7.22 -1.24
N THR A 38 10.94 -7.12 -0.18
CA THR A 38 12.36 -6.75 -0.28
C THR A 38 13.18 -7.52 0.75
N THR A 39 14.49 -7.61 0.51
CA THR A 39 15.45 -8.17 1.46
C THR A 39 16.63 -7.22 1.60
N SER A 40 17.00 -6.87 2.84
CA SER A 40 18.14 -6.01 3.13
C SER A 40 18.77 -6.39 4.46
N THR A 41 20.11 -6.49 4.51
CA THR A 41 20.88 -6.77 5.74
C THR A 41 20.39 -8.01 6.53
N GLY A 42 19.93 -9.04 5.82
CA GLY A 42 19.40 -10.28 6.42
C GLY A 42 17.96 -10.17 6.95
N TRP A 43 17.30 -9.02 6.78
CA TRP A 43 15.87 -8.86 7.01
C TRP A 43 15.10 -9.02 5.70
N SER A 44 13.98 -9.74 5.76
CA SER A 44 12.97 -9.82 4.71
C SER A 44 11.73 -9.05 5.16
N VAL A 45 11.24 -8.19 4.27
CA VAL A 45 9.98 -7.47 4.43
C VAL A 45 9.05 -7.90 3.32
N ARG A 46 7.79 -8.22 3.67
CA ARG A 46 6.73 -8.53 2.72
C ARG A 46 5.46 -7.78 3.11
N MET A 47 4.75 -7.28 2.11
CA MET A 47 3.48 -6.58 2.24
C MET A 47 2.50 -7.17 1.24
N GLY A 48 1.26 -7.37 1.67
CA GLY A 48 0.21 -7.96 0.85
C GLY A 48 -1.11 -7.24 1.06
N HIS A 49 -1.87 -7.12 -0.03
CA HIS A 49 -3.12 -6.37 -0.07
C HIS A 49 -4.18 -7.10 -0.92
N ARG A 50 -5.43 -7.02 -0.47
CA ARG A 50 -6.65 -7.41 -1.19
C ARG A 50 -7.55 -6.18 -1.25
N ARG A 51 -7.82 -5.63 -2.43
CA ARG A 51 -8.29 -4.24 -2.58
C ARG A 51 -9.72 -4.14 -3.09
N LEU A 52 -10.64 -3.73 -2.21
CA LEU A 52 -11.94 -3.22 -2.66
C LEU A 52 -11.80 -1.89 -3.37
N SER A 53 -11.97 -1.93 -4.68
CA SER A 53 -11.78 -0.80 -5.58
C SER A 53 -12.99 0.15 -5.54
N ILE A 54 -13.03 1.05 -4.55
CA ILE A 54 -14.10 2.06 -4.38
C ILE A 54 -13.67 3.43 -4.92
N ILE A 55 -12.54 3.95 -4.42
CA ILE A 55 -11.96 5.22 -4.83
C ILE A 55 -10.81 4.91 -5.77
N ASP A 56 -10.90 5.41 -7.00
CA ASP A 56 -10.01 5.08 -8.12
C ASP A 56 -10.05 3.60 -8.52
N CYS A 57 -11.01 3.21 -9.36
CA CYS A 57 -11.11 1.85 -9.88
C CYS A 57 -10.08 1.53 -11.00
N SER A 58 -9.14 2.44 -11.28
CA SER A 58 -8.09 2.18 -12.27
C SER A 58 -6.93 1.38 -11.66
N ALA A 59 -6.02 0.92 -12.51
CA ALA A 59 -4.79 0.25 -12.09
C ALA A 59 -3.88 1.16 -11.22
N ASN A 60 -4.05 2.48 -11.28
CA ASN A 60 -3.23 3.41 -10.50
C ASN A 60 -3.59 3.40 -9.01
N GLY A 61 -4.76 2.86 -8.64
CA GLY A 61 -5.15 2.65 -7.25
C GLY A 61 -4.61 1.35 -6.63
N HIS A 62 -3.90 0.52 -7.39
CA HIS A 62 -3.37 -0.77 -6.95
C HIS A 62 -2.43 -0.64 -5.74
N GLN A 63 -2.48 -1.63 -4.85
CA GLN A 63 -1.62 -1.69 -3.65
C GLN A 63 -0.96 -3.07 -3.50
N PRO A 64 0.28 -3.17 -2.99
CA PRO A 64 1.09 -2.10 -2.38
C PRO A 64 1.49 -0.99 -3.35
N MET A 65 1.25 0.26 -2.94
CA MET A 65 1.57 1.45 -3.74
C MET A 65 2.98 1.92 -3.41
N ILE A 66 3.75 2.28 -4.44
CA ILE A 66 5.16 2.63 -4.34
C ILE A 66 5.32 4.05 -4.89
N ASP A 67 6.08 4.89 -4.18
CA ASP A 67 6.39 6.24 -4.66
C ASP A 67 7.34 6.22 -5.87
N GLU A 68 7.46 7.35 -6.57
CA GLU A 68 8.31 7.48 -7.76
C GLU A 68 9.80 7.16 -7.51
N THR A 69 10.29 7.30 -6.27
CA THR A 69 11.68 6.99 -5.92
C THR A 69 11.90 5.51 -5.57
N GLY A 70 10.82 4.73 -5.39
CA GLY A 70 10.88 3.34 -4.93
C GLY A 70 11.23 3.17 -3.45
N ARG A 71 11.32 4.27 -2.69
CA ARG A 71 11.76 4.27 -1.28
C ARG A 71 10.62 4.02 -0.32
N TYR A 72 9.43 4.52 -0.63
CA TYR A 72 8.25 4.49 0.22
C TYR A 72 7.21 3.58 -0.41
N ILE A 73 6.71 2.65 0.40
CA ILE A 73 5.73 1.65 -0.01
C ILE A 73 4.63 1.63 1.05
N ILE A 74 3.37 1.65 0.60
CA ILE A 74 2.21 1.67 1.48
C ILE A 74 1.21 0.58 1.11
N ILE A 75 0.63 -0.01 2.16
CA ILE A 75 -0.63 -0.75 2.12
C ILE A 75 -1.58 -0.08 3.10
N PHE A 76 -2.83 0.13 2.69
CA PHE A 76 -3.82 0.85 3.48
C PHE A 76 -5.19 0.18 3.35
N ASN A 77 -5.87 0.02 4.48
CA ASN A 77 -7.28 -0.37 4.51
C ASN A 77 -8.06 0.69 5.29
N GLY A 78 -8.78 1.53 4.56
CA GLY A 78 -9.60 2.60 5.10
C GLY A 78 -10.04 3.54 3.98
N GLU A 79 -10.64 4.66 4.35
CA GLU A 79 -11.04 5.73 3.45
C GLU A 79 -10.68 7.07 4.11
N ILE A 80 -9.95 7.93 3.39
CA ILE A 80 -9.66 9.30 3.86
C ILE A 80 -10.63 10.27 3.18
N TYR A 81 -11.72 10.58 3.88
CA TYR A 81 -12.81 11.39 3.32
C TYR A 81 -12.36 12.78 2.84
N ASN A 82 -11.40 13.40 3.54
CA ASN A 82 -10.88 14.73 3.22
C ASN A 82 -9.59 14.68 2.36
N HIS A 83 -9.32 13.58 1.64
CA HIS A 83 -8.12 13.46 0.81
C HIS A 83 -8.05 14.52 -0.31
N VAL A 84 -9.20 15.00 -0.80
CA VAL A 84 -9.27 16.04 -1.84
C VAL A 84 -8.75 17.38 -1.29
N GLU A 85 -9.11 17.74 -0.06
CA GLU A 85 -8.60 18.93 0.61
C GLU A 85 -7.11 18.77 0.90
N LEU A 86 -6.70 17.64 1.48
CA LEU A 86 -5.30 17.35 1.84
C LEU A 86 -4.38 17.35 0.60
N LYS A 87 -4.86 16.86 -0.54
CA LYS A 87 -4.12 16.87 -1.81
C LYS A 87 -3.74 18.29 -2.26
N ARG A 88 -4.48 19.33 -1.85
CA ARG A 88 -4.18 20.73 -2.19
C ARG A 88 -2.89 21.24 -1.55
N ASP A 89 -2.46 20.62 -0.45
CA ASP A 89 -1.24 20.97 0.29
C ASP A 89 0.01 20.24 -0.25
N LEU A 90 -0.18 19.36 -1.24
CA LEU A 90 0.85 18.49 -1.83
C LEU A 90 1.23 18.90 -3.26
N LYS A 91 1.30 20.21 -3.52
CA LYS A 91 1.64 20.76 -4.85
C LYS A 91 3.03 20.38 -5.37
N ASP A 92 3.90 19.94 -4.47
CA ASP A 92 5.28 19.53 -4.76
C ASP A 92 5.37 18.10 -5.32
N PHE A 93 4.25 17.37 -5.38
CA PHE A 93 4.19 15.98 -5.81
C PHE A 93 3.37 15.80 -7.10
N SER A 94 3.81 14.89 -7.95
CA SER A 94 3.04 14.44 -9.12
C SER A 94 2.19 13.24 -8.73
N PHE A 95 0.88 13.35 -8.91
CA PHE A 95 -0.06 12.26 -8.65
C PHE A 95 -0.36 11.50 -9.92
N ILE A 96 -0.33 10.18 -9.85
CA ILE A 96 -0.74 9.29 -10.94
C ILE A 96 -2.14 8.70 -10.70
N SER A 97 -2.63 8.76 -9.46
CA SER A 97 -3.92 8.23 -9.05
C SER A 97 -4.84 9.32 -8.50
N THR A 98 -6.11 8.95 -8.38
CA THR A 98 -7.12 9.67 -7.60
C THR A 98 -7.41 8.98 -6.27
N SER A 99 -6.63 7.96 -5.90
CA SER A 99 -6.76 7.27 -4.62
C SER A 99 -6.33 8.15 -3.46
N ASP A 100 -7.12 8.08 -2.39
CA ASP A 100 -6.80 8.62 -1.08
C ASP A 100 -5.50 8.03 -0.48
N THR A 101 -5.14 6.80 -0.85
CA THR A 101 -3.90 6.15 -0.41
C THR A 101 -2.65 6.88 -0.91
N GLU A 102 -2.67 7.41 -2.13
CA GLU A 102 -1.54 8.18 -2.68
C GLU A 102 -1.36 9.51 -1.93
N VAL A 103 -2.48 10.14 -1.56
CA VAL A 103 -2.46 11.34 -0.70
C VAL A 103 -1.83 11.02 0.65
N LEU A 104 -2.22 9.91 1.29
CA LEU A 104 -1.62 9.48 2.55
C LEU A 104 -0.11 9.23 2.43
N LEU A 105 0.32 8.55 1.36
CA LEU A 105 1.72 8.29 1.07
C LEU A 105 2.52 9.60 1.02
N TYR A 106 2.05 10.57 0.23
CA TYR A 106 2.75 11.84 0.06
C TYR A 106 2.69 12.76 1.28
N LEU A 107 1.62 12.70 2.08
CA LEU A 107 1.60 13.36 3.40
C LEU A 107 2.71 12.81 4.30
N TYR A 108 2.87 11.48 4.35
CA TYR A 108 3.95 10.86 5.11
C TYR A 108 5.33 11.24 4.58
N ILE A 109 5.53 11.27 3.26
CA ILE A 109 6.81 11.69 2.67
C ILE A 109 7.13 13.15 3.03
N LYS A 110 6.13 14.04 2.99
CA LYS A 110 6.32 15.47 3.24
C LYS A 110 6.60 15.78 4.71
N TYR A 111 5.85 15.17 5.62
CA TYR A 111 5.82 15.59 7.01
C TYR A 111 6.39 14.56 8.00
N GLY A 112 6.55 13.29 7.58
CA GLY A 112 7.01 12.20 8.42
C GLY A 112 5.95 11.68 9.41
N PRO A 113 6.35 10.92 10.43
CA PRO A 113 5.42 10.26 11.36
C PRO A 113 4.93 11.12 12.53
N ASN A 114 5.48 12.31 12.76
CA ASN A 114 5.30 13.09 14.00
C ASN A 114 4.53 14.40 13.78
N VAL A 115 3.46 14.33 13.00
CA VAL A 115 2.67 15.48 12.54
C VAL A 115 1.38 15.58 13.34
#